data_AF-A0A955HS98-F1
#
_entry.id   AF-A0A955HS98-F1
#
_cell.length_a   1.000
_cell.length_b   1.000
_cell.length_c   1.000
_cell.angle_alpha   90.00
_cell.angle_beta   90.00
_cell.angle_gamma   90.00
#
_symmetry.space_group_name_H-M   'P 1'
#
loop_
_entity.id
_entity.type
_entity.pdbx_description
1 polymer ?
#
loop_
_entity_poly.entity_id
_entity_poly.type
_entity_poly.pdbx_seq_one_letter_code
_entity_poly.pdbx_strand_id
1 'polypeptide(L)'
;MTIHTPPQYRYPLSTKWSKDLFVMIKDIAKTKRYPSIVGSREDKNAFLITLIRTQKALHNWEAIFIEMVKQIKSANTIDTATLTSHFPPSSISKDTPEWATYDEDKIVSDFIDELGTRPVDFVGTDEEMAEFIFRFILGQLGLDWESTIMMIWEMLGDENSLQLRELNNELKNFDYIHLFDNESK
;
A
#
# COMPACT_ATOMS: atom_id res chain seq x y z
N MET A 1 -21.17 23.49 19.07
CA MET A 1 -19.78 23.07 19.33
C MET A 1 -19.02 23.25 18.02
N THR A 2 -18.30 24.35 17.86
CA THR A 2 -17.51 24.62 16.65
C THR A 2 -16.27 23.74 16.69
N ILE A 3 -16.14 22.84 15.72
CA ILE A 3 -14.94 22.03 15.53
C ILE A 3 -13.86 22.97 15.01
N HIS A 4 -13.12 23.63 15.90
CA HIS A 4 -12.08 24.61 15.56
C HIS A 4 -10.76 23.98 15.11
N THR A 5 -10.68 22.65 15.10
CA THR A 5 -9.54 21.90 14.57
C THR A 5 -10.09 20.66 13.88
N PRO A 6 -9.88 20.50 12.56
CA PRO A 6 -10.32 19.29 11.89
C PRO A 6 -9.61 18.09 12.54
N PRO A 7 -10.30 16.95 12.71
CA PRO A 7 -9.77 15.86 13.52
C PRO A 7 -8.43 15.37 12.99
N GLN A 8 -7.39 15.34 13.83
CA GLN A 8 -6.01 15.05 13.41
C GLN A 8 -5.84 13.64 12.80
N TYR A 9 -6.73 12.69 13.13
CA TYR A 9 -6.78 11.37 12.50
C TYR A 9 -7.19 11.41 11.02
N ARG A 10 -7.76 12.53 10.54
CA ARG A 10 -8.06 12.78 9.12
C ARG A 10 -6.88 13.39 8.36
N TYR A 11 -5.70 13.49 8.97
CA TYR A 11 -4.50 13.97 8.30
C TYR A 11 -3.36 12.96 8.54
N PRO A 12 -3.06 12.07 7.59
CA PRO A 12 -2.01 11.08 7.74
C PRO A 12 -0.63 11.73 7.90
N LEU A 13 -0.47 12.97 7.44
CA LEU A 13 0.72 13.80 7.59
C LEU A 13 0.77 14.58 8.92
N SER A 14 -0.01 14.20 9.93
CA SER A 14 -0.07 14.89 11.22
C SER A 14 1.24 14.77 12.01
N THR A 15 1.96 13.65 11.88
CA THR A 15 3.24 13.43 12.56
C THR A 15 4.44 13.85 11.70
N LYS A 16 5.56 14.17 12.34
CA LYS A 16 6.83 14.41 11.63
C LYS A 16 7.27 13.17 10.84
N TRP A 17 7.07 11.98 11.40
CA TRP A 17 7.44 10.73 10.76
C TRP A 17 6.69 10.54 9.42
N SER A 18 5.37 10.76 9.40
CA SER A 18 4.58 10.63 8.17
C SER A 18 4.97 11.66 7.11
N LYS A 19 5.33 12.88 7.52
CA LYS A 19 5.87 13.90 6.61
C LYS A 19 7.21 13.49 6.00
N ASP A 20 8.12 12.96 6.82
CA ASP A 20 9.43 12.50 6.36
C ASP A 20 9.29 11.29 5.42
N LEU A 21 8.35 10.37 5.72
CA LEU A 21 8.00 9.24 4.86
C LEU A 21 7.47 9.74 3.51
N PHE A 22 6.51 10.66 3.52
CA PHE A 22 5.95 11.24 2.30
C PHE A 22 7.02 11.88 1.42
N VAL A 23 7.94 12.66 1.99
CA VAL A 23 9.06 13.27 1.24
C VAL A 23 9.94 12.20 0.61
N MET A 24 10.30 11.15 1.36
CA MET A 24 11.10 10.04 0.84
C MET A 24 10.41 9.34 -0.34
N ILE A 25 9.13 9.02 -0.21
CA ILE A 25 8.38 8.35 -1.27
C ILE A 25 8.24 9.26 -2.49
N LYS A 26 7.97 10.54 -2.29
CA LYS A 26 7.91 11.54 -3.34
C LYS A 26 9.21 11.60 -4.13
N ASP A 27 10.37 11.59 -3.47
CA ASP A 27 11.67 11.64 -4.15
C ASP A 27 11.95 10.34 -4.94
N ILE A 28 11.60 9.18 -4.39
CA ILE A 28 11.70 7.89 -5.08
C ILE A 28 10.79 7.88 -6.32
N ALA A 29 9.54 8.29 -6.17
CA ALA A 29 8.56 8.33 -7.25
C ALA A 29 8.98 9.30 -8.37
N LYS A 30 9.47 10.50 -8.03
CA LYS A 30 9.98 11.48 -9.00
C LYS A 30 11.16 10.96 -9.81
N THR A 31 12.10 10.28 -9.14
CA THR A 31 13.33 9.80 -9.78
C THR A 31 13.14 8.45 -10.47
N LYS A 32 12.06 7.73 -10.14
CA LYS A 32 11.81 6.33 -10.51
C LYS A 32 12.99 5.40 -10.15
N ARG A 33 13.81 5.81 -9.18
CA ARG A 33 14.94 5.01 -8.68
C ARG A 33 14.45 4.17 -7.51
N TYR A 34 13.66 3.16 -7.84
CA TYR A 34 13.08 2.28 -6.84
C TYR A 34 14.14 1.43 -6.12
N PRO A 35 14.01 1.21 -4.79
CA PRO A 35 14.77 0.20 -4.07
C PRO A 35 14.61 -1.18 -4.69
N SER A 36 15.64 -2.02 -4.59
CA SER A 36 15.56 -3.39 -5.12
C SER A 36 14.69 -4.27 -4.22
N ILE A 37 13.81 -5.07 -4.81
CA ILE A 37 12.95 -6.01 -4.07
C ILE A 37 13.64 -7.37 -3.99
N VAL A 38 13.93 -7.82 -2.77
CA VAL A 38 14.65 -9.07 -2.50
C VAL A 38 13.71 -10.08 -1.85
N GLY A 39 13.79 -11.35 -2.26
CA GLY A 39 12.99 -12.46 -1.75
C GLY A 39 12.56 -13.42 -2.87
N SER A 40 11.99 -14.57 -2.48
CA SER A 40 11.39 -15.52 -3.42
C SER A 40 10.10 -14.95 -4.03
N ARG A 41 9.55 -15.62 -5.05
CA ARG A 41 8.25 -15.22 -5.63
C ARG A 41 7.15 -15.33 -4.57
N GLU A 42 7.22 -16.38 -3.76
CA GLU A 42 6.31 -16.67 -2.66
C GLU A 42 6.36 -15.56 -1.60
N ASP A 43 7.56 -15.15 -1.17
CA ASP A 43 7.74 -14.07 -0.19
C ASP A 43 7.22 -12.73 -0.71
N LYS A 44 7.50 -12.43 -1.98
CA LYS A 44 7.04 -11.21 -2.65
C LYS A 44 5.51 -11.16 -2.72
N ASN A 45 4.86 -12.24 -3.15
CA ASN A 45 3.40 -12.33 -3.19
C ASN A 45 2.79 -12.22 -1.78
N ALA A 46 3.32 -12.96 -0.81
CA ALA A 46 2.85 -12.89 0.57
C ALA A 46 3.00 -11.48 1.14
N PHE A 47 4.09 -10.77 0.82
CA PHE A 47 4.30 -9.39 1.23
C PHE A 47 3.25 -8.44 0.64
N LEU A 48 2.97 -8.54 -0.66
CA LEU A 48 1.95 -7.70 -1.30
C LEU A 48 0.55 -7.95 -0.73
N ILE A 49 0.22 -9.22 -0.44
CA ILE A 49 -1.03 -9.58 0.25
C ILE A 49 -1.05 -8.93 1.64
N THR A 50 0.01 -9.08 2.45
CA THR A 50 0.10 -8.43 3.76
C THR A 50 -0.10 -6.92 3.64
N LEU A 51 0.59 -6.29 2.68
CA LEU A 51 0.52 -4.85 2.43
C LEU A 51 -0.93 -4.40 2.19
N ILE A 52 -1.62 -5.05 1.25
CA ILE A 52 -3.01 -4.75 0.93
C ILE A 52 -3.91 -4.97 2.15
N ARG A 53 -3.69 -6.07 2.88
CA ARG A 53 -4.49 -6.42 4.06
C ARG A 53 -4.34 -5.42 5.20
N THR A 54 -3.23 -4.71 5.29
CA THR A 54 -3.07 -3.65 6.31
C THR A 54 -4.16 -2.58 6.26
N GLN A 55 -4.91 -2.49 5.17
CA GLN A 55 -6.09 -1.64 5.05
C GLN A 55 -7.18 -1.89 6.12
N LYS A 56 -7.32 -3.13 6.61
CA LYS A 56 -8.26 -3.44 7.70
C LYS A 56 -7.77 -2.95 9.05
N ALA A 57 -6.46 -2.80 9.22
CA ALA A 57 -5.84 -2.47 10.49
C ALA A 57 -5.10 -1.13 10.36
N LEU A 58 -5.85 -0.03 10.50
CA LEU A 58 -5.35 1.36 10.48
C LEU A 58 -4.21 1.64 11.48
N HIS A 59 -3.89 0.72 12.39
CA HIS A 59 -2.79 0.82 13.35
C HIS A 59 -1.60 -0.12 13.07
N ASN A 60 -1.74 -1.11 12.17
CA ASN A 60 -0.67 -2.09 11.90
C ASN A 60 0.19 -1.72 10.68
N TRP A 61 -0.28 -0.83 9.79
CA TRP A 61 0.48 -0.44 8.59
C TRP A 61 1.76 0.33 8.93
N GLU A 62 1.74 1.17 9.97
CA GLU A 62 2.92 1.98 10.36
C GLU A 62 4.11 1.10 10.73
N ALA A 63 3.90 0.00 11.44
CA ALA A 63 4.97 -0.91 11.86
C ALA A 63 5.69 -1.53 10.66
N ILE A 64 4.93 -1.97 9.64
CA ILE A 64 5.48 -2.53 8.41
C ILE A 64 6.29 -1.45 7.67
N PHE A 65 5.75 -0.24 7.56
CA PHE A 65 6.41 0.84 6.81
C PHE A 65 7.65 1.36 7.54
N ILE A 66 7.63 1.43 8.88
CA ILE A 66 8.82 1.77 9.68
C ILE A 66 9.95 0.79 9.37
N GLU A 67 9.66 -0.51 9.34
CA GLU A 67 10.67 -1.53 9.07
C GLU A 67 11.17 -1.46 7.63
N MET A 68 10.27 -1.32 6.67
CA MET A 68 10.61 -1.12 5.25
C MET A 68 11.49 0.13 5.05
N VAL A 69 11.16 1.25 5.68
CA VAL A 69 11.95 2.49 5.61
C VAL A 69 13.35 2.31 6.17
N LYS A 70 13.52 1.53 7.24
CA LYS A 70 14.86 1.21 7.77
C LYS A 70 15.69 0.45 6.74
N GLN A 71 15.11 -0.56 6.08
CA GLN A 71 15.80 -1.34 5.05
C GLN A 71 16.19 -0.48 3.84
N ILE A 72 15.29 0.40 3.39
CA ILE A 72 15.57 1.35 2.31
C ILE A 72 16.73 2.28 2.69
N LYS A 73 16.72 2.84 3.90
CA LYS A 73 17.78 3.75 4.37
C LYS A 73 19.12 3.07 4.59
N SER A 74 19.14 1.79 4.98
CA SER A 74 20.38 1.07 5.29
C SER A 74 21.03 0.44 4.04
N ALA A 75 20.22 -0.10 3.13
CA ALA A 75 20.69 -0.93 2.03
C ALA A 75 20.05 -0.60 0.67
N ASN A 76 19.08 0.31 0.61
CA ASN A 76 18.28 0.59 -0.59
C ASN A 76 17.58 -0.67 -1.15
N THR A 77 17.09 -1.52 -0.24
CA THR A 77 16.36 -2.75 -0.56
C THR A 77 15.07 -2.87 0.24
N ILE A 78 14.13 -3.67 -0.27
CA ILE A 78 12.96 -4.16 0.46
C ILE A 78 13.07 -5.69 0.50
N ASP A 79 13.41 -6.23 1.67
CA ASP A 79 13.51 -7.67 1.92
C ASP A 79 12.14 -8.22 2.34
N THR A 80 11.46 -8.81 1.35
CA THR A 80 10.11 -9.36 1.50
C THR A 80 10.04 -10.58 2.40
N ALA A 81 11.11 -11.38 2.49
CA ALA A 81 11.16 -12.55 3.38
C ALA A 81 11.22 -12.11 4.85
N THR A 82 12.06 -11.11 5.15
CA THR A 82 12.14 -10.53 6.50
C THR A 82 10.81 -9.88 6.89
N LEU A 83 10.20 -9.10 5.99
CA LEU A 83 8.93 -8.41 6.28
C LEU A 83 7.77 -9.40 6.48
N THR A 84 7.66 -10.43 5.66
CA THR A 84 6.60 -11.46 5.81
C THR A 84 6.81 -12.34 7.04
N SER A 85 8.06 -12.61 7.44
CA SER A 85 8.32 -13.33 8.68
C SER A 85 7.91 -12.53 9.92
N HIS A 86 8.10 -11.21 9.91
CA HIS A 86 7.67 -10.34 11.02
C HIS A 86 6.16 -10.04 10.98
N PHE A 87 5.60 -9.93 9.78
CA PHE A 87 4.22 -9.54 9.53
C PHE A 87 3.57 -10.53 8.54
N PRO A 88 3.30 -11.77 8.97
CA PRO A 88 2.67 -12.75 8.09
C PRO A 88 1.24 -12.28 7.73
N PRO A 89 0.70 -12.60 6.55
CA PRO A 89 -0.66 -12.19 6.19
C PRO A 89 -1.67 -12.51 7.30
N SER A 90 -1.57 -13.68 7.90
CA SER A 90 -2.45 -14.15 8.98
C SER A 90 -2.41 -13.29 10.25
N SER A 91 -1.40 -12.43 10.47
CA SER A 91 -1.35 -11.55 11.64
C SER A 91 -2.24 -10.31 11.53
N ILE A 92 -2.78 -10.03 10.33
CA ILE A 92 -3.69 -8.90 10.13
C ILE A 92 -5.10 -9.28 10.59
N SER A 93 -5.70 -8.44 11.44
CA SER A 93 -7.04 -8.67 11.99
C SER A 93 -8.08 -8.81 10.88
N LYS A 94 -9.06 -9.68 11.12
CA LYS A 94 -10.26 -9.87 10.29
C LYS A 94 -11.46 -9.09 10.81
N ASP A 95 -11.32 -8.38 11.92
CA ASP A 95 -12.39 -7.56 12.47
C ASP A 95 -12.85 -6.53 11.42
N THR A 96 -14.16 -6.28 11.36
CA THR A 96 -14.72 -5.25 10.49
C THR A 96 -14.19 -3.88 10.93
N PRO A 97 -13.49 -3.14 10.05
CA PRO A 97 -12.91 -1.86 10.42
C PRO A 97 -13.99 -0.78 10.55
N GLU A 98 -13.69 0.29 11.29
CA GLU A 98 -14.64 1.39 11.53
C GLU A 98 -15.08 2.11 10.25
N TRP A 99 -14.28 2.05 9.18
CA TRP A 99 -14.63 2.62 7.88
C TRP A 99 -15.69 1.80 7.13
N ALA A 100 -15.86 0.51 7.45
CA ALA A 100 -16.78 -0.37 6.74
C ALA A 100 -18.22 -0.23 7.25
N THR A 101 -18.83 0.94 6.97
CA THR A 101 -20.12 1.33 7.53
C THR A 101 -21.30 0.94 6.63
N TYR A 102 -21.16 1.06 5.32
CA TYR A 102 -22.16 0.71 4.32
C TYR A 102 -21.99 -0.74 3.86
N ASP A 103 -23.00 -1.31 3.22
CA ASP A 103 -22.94 -2.70 2.75
C ASP A 103 -21.91 -2.88 1.63
N GLU A 104 -21.72 -1.84 0.81
CA GLU A 104 -20.67 -1.78 -0.21
C GLU A 104 -19.27 -1.80 0.42
N ASP A 105 -19.05 -1.06 1.51
CA ASP A 105 -17.76 -1.06 2.21
C ASP A 105 -17.45 -2.44 2.81
N LYS A 106 -18.47 -3.18 3.23
CA LYS A 106 -18.32 -4.55 3.76
C LYS A 106 -17.87 -5.52 2.68
N ILE A 107 -18.33 -5.37 1.44
CA ILE A 107 -17.85 -6.19 0.31
C ILE A 107 -16.34 -6.03 0.14
N VAL A 108 -15.83 -4.80 0.22
CA VAL A 108 -14.39 -4.51 0.14
C VAL A 108 -13.64 -5.07 1.36
N SER A 109 -14.20 -4.93 2.56
CA SER A 109 -13.63 -5.51 3.78
C SER A 109 -13.52 -7.05 3.68
N ASP A 110 -14.55 -7.70 3.15
CA ASP A 110 -14.59 -9.16 2.99
C ASP A 110 -13.60 -9.62 1.92
N PHE A 111 -13.47 -8.88 0.82
CA PHE A 111 -12.43 -9.09 -0.19
C PHE A 111 -11.02 -9.05 0.44
N ILE A 112 -10.74 -8.05 1.29
CA ILE A 112 -9.44 -7.95 1.97
C ILE A 112 -9.19 -9.17 2.89
N ASP A 113 -10.22 -9.71 3.53
CA ASP A 113 -10.08 -10.94 4.32
C ASP A 113 -9.81 -12.16 3.45
N GLU A 114 -10.48 -12.26 2.32
CA GLU A 114 -10.35 -13.35 1.35
C GLU A 114 -8.92 -13.44 0.83
N LEU A 115 -8.25 -12.30 0.57
CA LEU A 115 -6.85 -12.25 0.17
C LEU A 115 -5.91 -12.97 1.15
N GLY A 116 -6.30 -13.12 2.43
CA GLY A 116 -5.51 -13.85 3.42
C GLY A 116 -5.46 -15.36 3.19
N THR A 117 -6.35 -15.90 2.35
CA THR A 117 -6.49 -17.34 2.07
C THR A 117 -6.55 -17.66 0.58
N ARG A 118 -6.94 -16.70 -0.26
CA ARG A 118 -7.01 -16.85 -1.72
C ARG A 118 -5.60 -16.88 -2.30
N PRO A 119 -5.28 -17.87 -3.17
CA PRO A 119 -4.03 -17.87 -3.90
C PRO A 119 -4.09 -16.75 -4.96
N VAL A 120 -3.43 -15.63 -4.69
CA VAL A 120 -3.27 -14.52 -5.64
C VAL A 120 -1.80 -14.39 -6.02
N ASP A 121 -1.54 -14.30 -7.32
CA ASP A 121 -0.22 -14.14 -7.89
C ASP A 121 -0.08 -12.77 -8.57
N PHE A 122 0.77 -11.91 -8.01
CA PHE A 122 1.08 -10.60 -8.56
C PHE A 122 2.20 -10.77 -9.59
N VAL A 123 1.84 -10.62 -10.87
CA VAL A 123 2.74 -10.84 -11.98
C VAL A 123 3.35 -9.51 -12.42
N GLY A 124 4.68 -9.42 -12.34
CA GLY A 124 5.43 -8.25 -12.77
C GLY A 124 6.92 -8.35 -12.44
N THR A 125 7.64 -7.33 -12.85
CA THR A 125 9.05 -7.10 -12.51
C THR A 125 9.20 -6.52 -11.10
N ASP A 126 10.42 -6.57 -10.56
CA ASP A 126 10.73 -5.95 -9.27
C ASP A 126 10.51 -4.43 -9.28
N GLU A 127 10.70 -3.78 -10.43
CA GLU A 127 10.43 -2.36 -10.61
C GLU A 127 8.93 -2.06 -10.52
N GLU A 128 8.10 -2.84 -11.23
CA GLU A 128 6.63 -2.71 -11.18
C GLU A 128 6.08 -3.01 -9.78
N MET A 129 6.68 -3.97 -9.08
CA MET A 129 6.34 -4.27 -7.69
C MET A 129 6.69 -3.12 -6.76
N ALA A 130 7.89 -2.57 -6.87
CA ALA A 130 8.29 -1.42 -6.09
C ALA A 130 7.38 -0.22 -6.36
N GLU A 131 7.09 0.06 -7.63
CA GLU A 131 6.16 1.11 -8.04
C GLU A 131 4.79 0.94 -7.38
N PHE A 132 4.23 -0.28 -7.39
CA PHE A 132 2.97 -0.59 -6.71
C PHE A 132 3.05 -0.32 -5.21
N ILE A 133 4.09 -0.80 -4.53
CA ILE A 133 4.29 -0.61 -3.09
C ILE A 133 4.25 0.89 -2.74
N PHE A 134 4.98 1.73 -3.48
CA PHE A 134 5.02 3.16 -3.19
C PHE A 134 3.71 3.88 -3.51
N ARG A 135 3.03 3.53 -4.60
CA ARG A 135 1.68 4.03 -4.91
C ARG A 135 0.70 3.68 -3.79
N PHE A 136 0.72 2.42 -3.34
CA PHE A 136 -0.15 1.94 -2.28
C PHE A 136 0.08 2.72 -0.98
N ILE A 137 1.34 2.89 -0.56
CA ILE A 137 1.67 3.67 0.64
C ILE A 137 1.26 5.14 0.50
N LEU A 138 1.43 5.73 -0.68
CA LEU A 138 0.93 7.09 -0.94
C LEU A 138 -0.58 7.17 -0.82
N GLY A 139 -1.32 6.16 -1.28
CA GLY A 139 -2.77 6.05 -1.08
C GLY A 139 -3.13 6.07 0.41
N GLN A 140 -2.40 5.29 1.23
CA GLN A 140 -2.56 5.29 2.69
C GLN A 140 -2.31 6.68 3.30
N LEU A 141 -1.21 7.33 2.91
CA LEU A 141 -0.82 8.65 3.40
C LEU A 141 -1.70 9.80 2.86
N GLY A 142 -2.38 9.58 1.74
CA GLY A 142 -3.29 10.53 1.12
C GLY A 142 -4.74 10.41 1.57
N LEU A 143 -5.07 9.38 2.36
CA LEU A 143 -6.45 8.93 2.64
C LEU A 143 -7.24 8.53 1.38
N ASP A 144 -6.58 8.26 0.26
CA ASP A 144 -7.20 7.73 -0.96
C ASP A 144 -7.03 6.21 -1.07
N TRP A 145 -7.04 5.56 0.10
CA TRP A 145 -6.88 4.12 0.21
C TRP A 145 -8.08 3.37 -0.38
N GLU A 146 -9.28 3.97 -0.34
CA GLU A 146 -10.52 3.41 -0.87
C GLU A 146 -10.41 3.17 -2.38
N SER A 147 -9.99 4.20 -3.13
CA SER A 147 -9.77 4.08 -4.58
C SER A 147 -8.70 3.03 -4.91
N THR A 148 -7.65 2.94 -4.09
CA THR A 148 -6.57 1.97 -4.28
C THR A 148 -7.06 0.53 -4.10
N ILE A 149 -7.84 0.25 -3.06
CA ILE A 149 -8.35 -1.11 -2.82
C ILE A 149 -9.46 -1.49 -3.80
N MET A 150 -10.34 -0.54 -4.14
CA MET A 150 -11.38 -0.73 -5.16
C MET A 150 -10.77 -1.10 -6.49
N MET A 151 -9.71 -0.41 -6.92
CA MET A 151 -9.00 -0.75 -8.16
C MET A 151 -8.43 -2.17 -8.15
N ILE A 152 -7.81 -2.58 -7.03
CA ILE A 152 -7.29 -3.95 -6.89
C ILE A 152 -8.43 -4.96 -6.98
N TRP A 153 -9.55 -4.71 -6.30
CA TRP A 153 -10.73 -5.57 -6.32
C TRP A 153 -11.34 -5.69 -7.72
N GLU A 154 -11.57 -4.57 -8.40
CA GLU A 154 -12.15 -4.52 -9.75
C GLU A 154 -11.26 -5.20 -10.78
N MET A 155 -9.94 -4.95 -10.75
CA MET A 155 -9.01 -5.54 -11.71
C MET A 155 -8.72 -7.02 -11.44
N LEU A 156 -8.75 -7.45 -10.17
CA LEU A 156 -8.57 -8.86 -9.84
C LEU A 156 -9.83 -9.67 -10.12
N GLY A 157 -11.02 -9.14 -9.81
CA GLY A 157 -12.30 -9.83 -10.00
C GLY A 157 -12.28 -11.26 -9.44
N ASP A 158 -12.63 -12.23 -10.29
CA ASP A 158 -12.60 -13.67 -9.97
C ASP A 158 -11.27 -14.36 -10.33
N GLU A 159 -10.30 -13.62 -10.87
CA GLU A 159 -9.01 -14.15 -11.31
C GLU A 159 -8.06 -14.39 -10.12
N ASN A 160 -7.08 -15.28 -10.30
CA ASN A 160 -6.06 -15.57 -9.27
C ASN A 160 -4.71 -14.91 -9.59
N SER A 161 -4.68 -14.01 -10.57
CA SER A 161 -3.47 -13.29 -10.94
C SER A 161 -3.77 -11.84 -11.26
N LEU A 162 -2.90 -10.93 -10.82
CA LEU A 162 -3.01 -9.51 -11.10
C LEU A 162 -1.73 -9.01 -11.77
N GLN A 163 -1.85 -8.40 -12.96
CA GLN A 163 -0.72 -7.84 -13.68
C GLN A 163 -0.33 -6.49 -13.08
N LEU A 164 0.83 -6.42 -12.42
CA LEU A 164 1.29 -5.22 -11.72
C LEU A 164 1.47 -4.03 -12.68
N ARG A 165 1.88 -4.30 -13.92
CA ARG A 165 2.01 -3.25 -14.95
C ARG A 165 0.70 -2.54 -15.23
N GLU A 166 -0.38 -3.31 -15.39
CA GLU A 166 -1.71 -2.80 -15.69
C GLU A 166 -2.27 -2.09 -14.46
N LEU A 167 -2.15 -2.70 -13.27
CA LEU A 167 -2.56 -2.10 -12.02
C LEU A 167 -1.87 -0.75 -11.77
N ASN A 168 -0.55 -0.67 -11.98
CA ASN A 168 0.17 0.58 -11.87
C ASN A 168 -0.27 1.62 -12.90
N ASN A 169 -0.70 1.21 -14.09
CA ASN A 169 -1.22 2.16 -15.09
C ASN A 169 -2.58 2.73 -14.68
N GLU A 170 -3.46 1.92 -14.09
CA GLU A 170 -4.75 2.41 -13.59
C GLU A 170 -4.57 3.27 -12.33
N LEU A 171 -3.73 2.84 -11.40
CA LEU A 171 -3.43 3.60 -10.18
C LEU A 171 -2.79 4.98 -10.47
N LYS A 172 -2.24 5.24 -11.67
CA LYS A 172 -1.72 6.57 -12.07
C LYS A 172 -2.82 7.63 -12.05
N ASN A 173 -4.06 7.22 -12.28
CA ASN A 173 -5.20 8.14 -12.30
C ASN A 173 -5.60 8.62 -10.89
N PHE A 174 -5.14 7.90 -9.86
CA PHE A 174 -5.48 8.13 -8.45
C PHE A 174 -4.28 8.53 -7.61
N ASP A 175 -3.06 8.28 -8.09
CA ASP A 175 -1.86 8.71 -7.39
C ASP A 175 -1.66 10.22 -7.49
N TYR A 176 -1.16 10.81 -6.41
CA TYR A 176 -0.70 12.20 -6.38
C TYR A 176 0.72 12.35 -6.97
N ILE A 177 1.27 11.32 -7.64
CA ILE A 177 2.64 11.35 -8.18
C ILE A 177 2.71 12.30 -9.37
N HIS A 178 1.63 12.45 -10.15
CA HIS A 178 1.54 13.48 -11.19
C HIS A 178 1.66 14.92 -10.65
N LEU A 179 1.31 15.18 -9.37
CA LEU A 179 1.57 16.48 -8.72
C LEU A 179 3.08 16.77 -8.55
N PHE A 180 3.91 15.75 -8.76
CA PHE A 180 5.35 15.74 -8.57
C PHE A 180 6.11 15.56 -9.88
N ASP A 181 5.44 15.15 -10.96
CA ASP A 181 5.96 15.34 -12.30
C ASP A 181 6.22 16.83 -12.48
N ASN A 182 7.46 17.17 -12.81
CA ASN A 182 7.79 18.56 -13.09
C ASN A 182 6.86 19.00 -14.22
N GLU A 183 6.00 19.99 -13.96
CA GLU A 183 5.49 20.85 -15.01
C GLU A 183 6.72 21.36 -15.76
N SER A 184 7.03 20.68 -16.86
CA SER A 184 7.95 21.18 -17.86
C SER A 184 7.16 22.26 -18.58
N LYS A 185 7.14 23.45 -17.99
CA LYS A 185 6.93 24.71 -18.70
C LYS A 185 8.28 25.40 -18.83
#